data_AF-A0A918PQA6-F1
#
_entry.id   AF-A0A918PQA6-F1
#
_cell.length_a   1.000
_cell.length_b   1.000
_cell.length_c   1.000
_cell.angle_alpha   90.00
_cell.angle_beta   90.00
_cell.angle_gamma   90.00
#
_symmetry.space_group_name_H-M   'P 1'
#
loop_
_entity.id
_entity.type
_entity.pdbx_description
1 polymer ?
#
loop_
_entity_poly.entity_id
_entity_poly.type
_entity_poly.pdbx_seq_one_letter_code
_entity_poly.pdbx_strand_id
1 'polypeptide(L)' 'MAKKTKKEENPKVNPELDGFKMNINSFGEISSSFSIDKINDFLNKNVDDKKLKDREDLQDIKKDKKK' A
#
# COMPACT_ATOMS: atom_id res chain seq x y z
N MET A 1 3.63 35.16 -20.39
CA MET A 1 3.04 34.49 -19.22
C MET A 1 3.92 33.29 -18.87
N ALA A 2 4.65 33.33 -17.76
CA ALA A 2 5.56 32.25 -17.38
C ALA A 2 4.77 31.02 -16.93
N LYS A 3 4.92 29.91 -17.64
CA LYS A 3 4.32 28.61 -17.31
C LYS A 3 4.90 28.19 -15.95
N LYS A 4 4.12 28.30 -14.87
CA LYS A 4 4.53 27.79 -13.55
C LYS A 4 4.76 26.29 -13.69
N THR A 5 6.03 25.88 -13.72
CA THR A 5 6.43 24.48 -13.58
C THR A 5 5.98 24.03 -12.21
N LYS A 6 4.90 23.24 -12.15
CA LYS A 6 4.52 22.54 -10.92
C LYS A 6 5.72 21.67 -10.55
N LYS A 7 6.41 22.01 -9.45
CA LYS A 7 7.39 21.10 -8.86
C LYS A 7 6.61 19.85 -8.46
N GLU A 8 6.95 18.71 -9.05
CA GLU A 8 6.48 17.42 -8.55
C GLU A 8 7.14 17.21 -7.20
N GLU A 9 6.43 17.58 -6.13
CA GLU A 9 6.86 17.28 -4.77
C GLU A 9 6.58 15.79 -4.54
N ASN A 10 7.62 15.02 -4.23
CA ASN A 10 7.43 13.61 -3.90
C ASN A 10 6.57 13.51 -2.63
N PRO A 11 5.54 12.66 -2.62
CA PRO A 11 4.72 12.47 -1.42
C PRO A 11 5.60 11.96 -0.27
N LYS A 12 5.33 12.44 0.95
CA LYS A 12 5.95 11.88 2.17
C LYS A 12 5.41 10.48 2.41
N VAL A 13 6.10 9.49 1.87
CA VAL A 13 5.80 8.06 2.01
C VAL A 13 6.75 7.40 3.01
N ASN A 14 6.44 6.16 3.40
CA ASN A 14 7.36 5.34 4.19
C ASN A 14 8.71 5.22 3.46
N PRO A 15 9.87 5.27 4.16
CA PRO A 15 11.18 5.05 3.54
C PRO A 15 11.26 3.78 2.68
N GLU A 16 10.55 2.69 3.05
CA GLU A 16 10.48 1.45 2.24
C GLU A 16 9.76 1.64 0.88
N LEU A 17 8.98 2.71 0.76
CA LEU A 17 8.23 3.10 -0.43
C LEU A 17 8.83 4.32 -1.14
N ASP A 18 10.05 4.75 -0.80
CA ASP A 18 10.68 5.86 -1.50
C ASP A 18 10.83 5.57 -3.00
N GLY A 19 10.50 6.56 -3.84
CA GLY A 19 10.41 6.39 -5.29
C GLY A 19 9.15 5.67 -5.81
N PHE A 20 8.19 5.35 -4.94
CA PHE A 20 6.87 4.84 -5.36
C PHE A 20 6.08 5.95 -6.07
N LYS A 21 5.73 5.70 -7.34
CA LYS A 21 4.82 6.55 -8.12
C LYS A 21 3.62 5.70 -8.55
N MET A 22 2.43 6.26 -8.41
CA MET A 22 1.18 5.64 -8.85
C MET A 22 0.38 6.67 -9.62
N ASN A 23 -0.14 6.27 -10.78
CA ASN A 23 -1.00 7.09 -11.61
C ASN A 23 -2.27 6.31 -11.95
N ILE A 24 -3.41 7.00 -11.90
CA ILE A 24 -4.72 6.43 -12.24
C ILE A 24 -5.23 7.22 -13.43
N ASN A 25 -5.53 6.54 -14.53
CA ASN A 25 -6.11 7.19 -15.71
C ASN A 25 -7.64 7.29 -15.60
N SER A 26 -8.26 8.05 -16.52
CA SER A 26 -9.72 8.23 -16.54
C SER A 26 -10.51 6.93 -16.77
N PHE A 27 -9.84 5.86 -17.24
CA PHE A 27 -10.43 4.54 -17.43
C PHE A 27 -10.29 3.62 -16.20
N GLY A 28 -9.66 4.11 -15.12
CA GLY A 28 -9.43 3.34 -13.90
C GLY A 28 -8.24 2.39 -13.97
N GLU A 29 -7.42 2.47 -15.01
CA GLU A 29 -6.18 1.70 -15.08
C GLU A 29 -5.14 2.31 -14.14
N ILE A 30 -4.51 1.44 -13.35
CA ILE A 30 -3.51 1.82 -12.36
C ILE A 30 -2.14 1.50 -12.93
N SER A 31 -1.29 2.51 -13.04
CA SER A 31 0.13 2.36 -13.37
C SER A 31 0.98 2.68 -12.16
N SER A 32 1.84 1.74 -11.74
CA SER A 32 2.75 1.93 -10.62
C SER A 32 4.21 1.71 -11.02
N SER A 33 5.14 2.40 -10.37
CA SER A 33 6.58 2.17 -10.52
C SER A 33 7.05 0.87 -9.85
N PHE A 34 6.29 0.33 -8.90
CA PHE A 34 6.60 -0.93 -8.23
C PHE A 34 5.69 -2.06 -8.67
N SER A 35 6.22 -3.27 -8.59
CA SER A 35 5.50 -4.52 -8.81
C SER A 35 4.40 -4.69 -7.78
N ILE A 36 3.25 -5.23 -8.21
CA ILE A 36 2.11 -5.55 -7.33
C ILE A 36 2.54 -6.39 -6.13
N ASP A 37 3.45 -7.35 -6.32
CA ASP A 37 3.89 -8.25 -5.25
C ASP A 37 4.56 -7.50 -4.09
N LYS A 38 5.46 -6.55 -4.41
CA LYS A 38 6.13 -5.72 -3.40
C LYS A 38 5.14 -4.86 -2.62
N ILE A 39 4.10 -4.37 -3.29
CA ILE A 39 3.04 -3.58 -2.66
C ILE A 39 2.23 -4.48 -1.71
N ASN A 40 1.86 -5.68 -2.16
CA ASN A 40 1.12 -6.64 -1.35
C ASN A 40 1.91 -7.07 -0.11
N ASP A 41 3.21 -7.34 -0.25
CA ASP A 41 4.09 -7.68 0.88
C ASP A 41 4.16 -6.54 1.89
N PHE A 42 4.32 -5.30 1.41
CA PHE A 42 4.31 -4.13 2.27
C PHE A 42 2.98 -3.99 3.03
N LEU A 43 1.85 -4.19 2.35
CA LEU A 43 0.52 -4.11 2.96
C LEU A 43 0.31 -5.24 3.98
N ASN A 44 0.66 -6.48 3.65
CA ASN A 44 0.53 -7.63 4.57
C ASN A 44 1.37 -7.45 5.84
N LYS A 45 2.52 -6.77 5.75
CA LYS A 45 3.41 -6.50 6.89
C LYS A 45 2.91 -5.35 7.77
N ASN A 46 2.40 -4.27 7.16
CA ASN A 46 2.10 -3.02 7.87
C ASN A 46 0.61 -2.79 8.14
N VAL A 47 -0.28 -3.50 7.45
CA VAL A 47 -1.73 -3.33 7.52
C VAL A 47 -2.37 -4.65 7.92
N ASP A 48 -3.17 -4.62 8.99
CA ASP A 48 -3.98 -5.77 9.34
C ASP A 48 -5.07 -6.00 8.29
N ASP A 49 -5.19 -7.24 7.79
CA ASP A 49 -6.28 -7.61 6.90
C ASP A 49 -7.63 -7.51 7.63
N LYS A 50 -8.38 -6.45 7.29
CA LYS A 50 -9.71 -6.18 7.87
C LYS A 50 -10.70 -7.30 7.57
N LYS A 51 -10.55 -8.05 6.48
CA LYS A 51 -11.42 -9.17 6.13
C LYS A 51 -11.28 -10.35 7.10
N LEU A 52 -10.17 -10.40 7.83
CA LEU A 52 -9.87 -11.46 8.80
C LEU A 52 -10.11 -11.02 10.25
N LYS A 53 -10.56 -9.77 10.49
CA LYS A 53 -10.78 -9.25 11.85
C LYS A 53 -12.02 -9.84 12.51
N ASP A 54 -13.10 -10.00 11.74
CA ASP A 54 -14.40 -10.45 12.25
C ASP A 54 -14.59 -11.97 12.15
N ARG A 55 -13.50 -12.70 11.87
CA ARG A 55 -13.50 -14.15 11.76
C ARG A 55 -13.19 -14.78 13.12
N GLU A 56 -14.23 -15.27 13.79
CA GLU A 56 -14.14 -15.94 15.10
C GLU A 56 -13.26 -17.20 15.03
N ASP A 57 -13.32 -17.94 13.93
CA ASP A 57 -12.54 -19.16 13.65
C ASP A 57 -11.01 -18.92 13.60
N LEU A 58 -10.58 -17.70 13.29
CA LEU A 58 -9.16 -17.34 13.22
C LEU A 58 -8.59 -16.79 14.54
N GLN A 59 -9.46 -16.42 15.49
CA GLN A 59 -9.00 -15.87 16.78
C GLN A 59 -8.35 -16.95 17.64
N ASP A 60 -8.84 -18.17 17.59
CA ASP A 60 -8.30 -19.29 18.36
C ASP A 60 -6.92 -19.71 17.86
N ILE A 61 -6.71 -19.72 16.53
CA ILE A 61 -5.43 -20.05 15.89
C ILE A 61 -4.35 -19.00 16.22
N LYS A 62 -4.72 -17.71 16.33
CA LYS A 62 -3.78 -16.63 16.67
C LYS A 62 -3.37 -16.65 18.15
N LYS A 63 -4.21 -17.17 19.05
CA LYS A 63 -3.89 -17.29 20.49
C LYS A 63 -2.91 -18.44 20.76
N ASP A 64 -3.05 -19.56 20.06
CA ASP A 64 -2.13 -20.70 20.20
C ASP A 64 -0.70 -20.39 19.74
N LYS A 65 -0.53 -19.60 18.67
CA LYS A 65 0.80 -19.18 18.19
C LYS A 65 1.53 -18.17 19.09
N LYS A 66 0.85 -17.59 20.09
CA LYS A 66 1.43 -16.63 21.04
C LYS A 66 1.77 -17.25 22.40
N LYS A 67 1.49 -18.54 22.60
CA LYS A 67 1.84 -19.31 23.81
C LYS A 67 3.12 -20.09 23.58
#